data_AF-A0A7X8TGV6-F1
#
_entry.id   AF-A0A7X8TGV6-F1
#
_cell.length_a   1.000
_cell.length_b   1.000
_cell.length_c   1.000
_cell.angle_alpha   90.00
_cell.angle_beta   90.00
_cell.angle_gamma   90.00
#
_symmetry.space_group_name_H-M   'P 1'
#
loop_
_entity.id
_entity.type
_entity.pdbx_description
1 polymer ?
#
loop_
_entity_poly.entity_id
_entity_poly.type
_entity_poly.pdbx_seq_one_letter_code
_entity_poly.pdbx_strand_id
1 'polypeptide(L)'
;MSQETQSSHNRWVLVVLVLIVAAIELAATIGSFGAEPMELVPGWAPTRPTDSWAITLTLAGAAGLITVGRWPLVGLATTAGAYAAFILRDYEFGMTLPAMVAVFIVVQRGKHRLMALFAALVCLGATLAWIVQRTTTIDEGGVVILAWVAFGTVSAVFFLLPVLLGELLRLRRVVKQDSFALEA
;
A
#
# COMPACT_ATOMS: atom_id res chain seq x y z
N MET A 1 -30.00 1.63 -16.87
CA MET A 1 -29.48 2.13 -15.58
C MET A 1 -28.94 3.53 -15.83
N SER A 2 -29.46 4.58 -15.18
CA SER A 2 -29.04 5.95 -15.49
C SER A 2 -27.58 6.16 -15.08
N GLN A 3 -26.85 7.05 -15.77
CA GLN A 3 -25.45 7.39 -15.43
C GLN A 3 -25.30 7.80 -13.96
N GLU A 4 -26.36 8.38 -13.39
CA GLU A 4 -26.43 8.79 -11.99
C GLU A 4 -26.39 7.60 -11.02
N THR A 5 -27.14 6.51 -11.30
CA THR A 5 -27.12 5.29 -10.49
C THR A 5 -25.78 4.55 -10.57
N GLN A 6 -25.11 4.60 -11.73
CA GLN A 6 -23.79 3.98 -11.90
C GLN A 6 -22.69 4.78 -11.17
N SER A 7 -22.82 6.11 -11.11
CA SER A 7 -21.91 6.96 -10.37
C SER A 7 -22.04 6.78 -8.85
N SER A 8 -23.26 6.63 -8.33
CA SER A 8 -23.51 6.43 -6.90
C SER A 8 -23.00 5.06 -6.43
N HIS A 9 -23.22 4.01 -7.24
CA HIS A 9 -22.74 2.66 -6.94
C HIS A 9 -21.21 2.60 -6.83
N ASN A 10 -20.49 3.19 -7.80
CA ASN A 10 -19.03 3.23 -7.77
C ASN A 10 -18.47 3.99 -6.57
N ARG A 11 -19.18 5.04 -6.11
CA ARG A 11 -18.80 5.79 -4.91
C ARG A 11 -18.94 4.95 -3.65
N TRP A 12 -20.02 4.19 -3.52
CA TRP A 12 -20.24 3.30 -2.36
C TRP A 12 -19.22 2.17 -2.29
N VAL A 13 -18.89 1.55 -3.43
CA VAL A 13 -17.85 0.51 -3.49
C VAL A 13 -16.51 1.04 -2.97
N LEU A 14 -16.13 2.25 -3.39
CA LEU A 14 -14.88 2.87 -2.93
C LEU A 14 -14.93 3.17 -1.43
N VAL A 15 -16.03 3.71 -0.91
CA VAL A 15 -16.18 3.97 0.53
C VAL A 15 -16.07 2.68 1.34
N VAL A 16 -16.76 1.62 0.94
CA VAL A 16 -16.71 0.31 1.61
C VAL A 16 -15.28 -0.23 1.59
N LEU A 17 -14.58 -0.15 0.46
CA LEU A 17 -13.20 -0.59 0.36
C LEU A 17 -12.26 0.20 1.29
N VAL A 18 -12.42 1.52 1.38
CA VAL A 18 -11.66 2.36 2.32
C VAL A 18 -11.93 1.97 3.77
N LEU A 19 -13.18 1.72 4.14
CA LEU A 19 -13.54 1.31 5.50
C LEU A 19 -12.96 -0.07 5.85
N ILE A 20 -13.01 -1.03 4.94
CA ILE A 20 -12.44 -2.37 5.13
C ILE A 20 -10.92 -2.26 5.33
N VAL A 21 -10.23 -1.51 4.46
CA VAL A 21 -8.78 -1.30 4.57
C VAL A 21 -8.43 -0.63 5.90
N ALA A 22 -9.15 0.43 6.26
CA ALA A 22 -8.93 1.12 7.54
C ALA A 22 -9.14 0.18 8.73
N ALA A 23 -10.19 -0.65 8.71
CA ALA A 23 -10.50 -1.59 9.78
C ALA A 23 -9.42 -2.67 9.91
N ILE A 24 -8.97 -3.26 8.80
CA ILE A 24 -7.92 -4.28 8.80
C ILE A 24 -6.62 -3.71 9.37
N GLU A 25 -6.20 -2.54 8.88
CA GLU A 25 -4.92 -1.94 9.28
C GLU A 25 -4.94 -1.44 10.72
N LEU A 26 -6.06 -0.87 11.19
CA LEU A 26 -6.23 -0.50 12.58
C LEU A 26 -6.28 -1.73 13.49
N ALA A 27 -6.98 -2.80 13.09
CA ALA A 27 -6.99 -4.04 13.86
C ALA A 27 -5.59 -4.65 13.97
N ALA A 28 -4.80 -4.63 12.89
CA ALA A 28 -3.40 -5.08 12.91
C ALA A 28 -2.54 -4.20 13.83
N THR A 29 -2.67 -2.88 13.74
CA THR A 29 -1.91 -1.92 14.56
C THR A 29 -2.30 -2.02 16.04
N ILE A 30 -3.59 -2.17 16.36
CA ILE A 30 -4.05 -2.31 17.74
C ILE A 30 -3.72 -3.69 18.29
N GLY A 31 -3.76 -4.73 17.46
CA GLY A 31 -3.43 -6.10 17.84
C GLY A 31 -1.97 -6.26 18.29
N SER A 32 -1.06 -5.44 17.78
CA SER A 32 0.33 -5.39 18.24
C SER A 32 0.53 -4.51 19.49
N PHE A 33 -0.52 -3.86 20.00
CA PHE A 33 -0.42 -3.04 21.21
C PHE A 33 -0.25 -3.92 22.45
N GLY A 34 0.93 -3.84 23.07
CA GLY A 34 1.28 -4.66 24.24
C GLY A 34 1.69 -6.10 23.89
N ALA A 35 1.81 -6.44 22.61
CA ALA A 35 2.48 -7.66 22.17
C ALA A 35 3.99 -7.55 22.37
N GLU A 36 4.66 -8.67 22.63
CA GLU A 36 6.12 -8.71 22.53
C GLU A 36 6.54 -8.46 21.08
N PRO A 37 7.54 -7.61 20.83
CA PRO A 37 8.06 -7.37 19.49
C PRO A 37 8.37 -8.67 18.75
N MET A 38 7.89 -8.81 17.51
CA MET A 38 8.15 -10.01 16.72
C MET A 38 9.62 -10.12 16.31
N GLU A 39 10.23 -11.24 16.68
CA GLU A 39 11.42 -11.79 16.03
C GLU A 39 10.97 -12.72 14.89
N LEU A 40 10.76 -12.13 13.70
CA LEU A 40 10.22 -12.87 12.54
C LEU A 40 11.19 -13.92 11.98
N VAL A 41 12.47 -13.72 12.25
CA VAL A 41 13.59 -14.56 11.80
C VAL A 41 14.63 -14.58 12.92
N PRO A 42 15.22 -15.72 13.27
CA PRO A 42 16.24 -15.78 14.31
C PRO A 42 17.39 -14.79 14.05
N GLY A 43 17.74 -13.99 15.05
CA GLY A 43 18.78 -12.96 14.95
C GLY A 43 18.32 -11.64 14.32
N TRP A 44 17.04 -11.48 13.97
CA TRP A 44 16.47 -10.18 13.68
C TRP A 44 16.38 -9.33 14.93
N ALA A 45 16.75 -8.05 14.82
CA ALA A 45 16.43 -7.08 15.86
C ALA A 45 14.89 -7.04 16.07
N PRO A 46 14.40 -6.98 17.33
CA PRO A 46 12.98 -6.86 17.60
C PRO A 46 12.39 -5.61 16.94
N THR A 47 11.14 -5.68 16.48
CA THR A 47 10.37 -4.51 16.03
C THR A 47 10.20 -3.49 17.14
N ARG A 48 9.98 -2.24 16.76
CA ARG A 48 9.59 -1.22 17.72
C ARG A 48 8.19 -1.55 18.25
N PRO A 49 7.98 -1.51 19.59
CA PRO A 49 6.65 -1.64 20.16
C PRO A 49 5.68 -0.61 19.59
N THR A 50 4.44 -1.03 19.37
CA THR A 50 3.38 -0.14 18.91
C THR A 50 3.12 0.95 19.94
N ASP A 51 3.19 2.20 19.48
CA ASP A 51 2.93 3.40 20.28
C ASP A 51 1.90 4.32 19.59
N SER A 52 1.66 5.50 20.15
CA SER A 52 0.72 6.48 19.60
C SER A 52 1.09 6.95 18.20
N TRP A 53 2.38 6.90 17.83
CA TRP A 53 2.83 7.27 16.49
C TRP A 53 2.45 6.21 15.46
N ALA A 54 2.56 4.92 15.79
CA ALA A 54 2.08 3.83 14.94
C ALA A 54 0.59 4.02 14.61
N ILE A 55 -0.24 4.26 15.64
CA ILE A 55 -1.68 4.49 15.49
C ILE A 55 -1.95 5.73 14.62
N THR A 56 -1.23 6.82 14.87
CA THR A 56 -1.39 8.08 14.12
C THR A 56 -1.06 7.90 12.64
N LEU A 57 0.01 7.18 12.33
CA LEU A 57 0.41 6.90 10.95
C LEU A 57 -0.62 6.00 10.26
N THR A 58 -1.11 4.97 10.93
CA THR A 58 -2.18 4.09 10.41
C THR A 58 -3.44 4.88 10.07
N LEU A 59 -3.88 5.75 10.99
CA LEU A 59 -5.03 6.64 10.76
C LEU A 59 -4.79 7.62 9.61
N ALA A 60 -3.58 8.20 9.52
CA ALA A 60 -3.22 9.12 8.44
C ALA A 60 -3.24 8.42 7.07
N GLY A 61 -2.69 7.20 6.96
CA GLY A 61 -2.73 6.40 5.75
C GLY A 61 -4.17 6.06 5.33
N ALA A 62 -5.00 5.61 6.28
CA ALA A 62 -6.42 5.35 6.01
C ALA A 62 -7.19 6.62 5.60
N ALA A 63 -6.97 7.75 6.28
CA ALA A 63 -7.59 9.02 5.95
C ALA A 63 -7.16 9.52 4.55
N GLY A 64 -5.91 9.26 4.16
CA GLY A 64 -5.40 9.55 2.82
C GLY A 64 -6.26 8.92 1.73
N LEU A 65 -6.73 7.68 1.92
CA LEU A 65 -7.60 7.01 0.95
C LEU A 65 -8.93 7.72 0.69
N ILE A 66 -9.52 8.35 1.72
CA ILE A 66 -10.76 9.12 1.60
C ILE A 66 -10.58 10.24 0.57
N THR A 67 -9.39 10.84 0.55
CA THR A 67 -9.07 11.97 -0.33
C THR A 67 -8.68 11.56 -1.75
N VAL A 68 -8.23 10.32 -1.98
CA VAL A 68 -7.82 9.82 -3.32
C VAL A 68 -8.92 10.01 -4.37
N GLY A 69 -10.18 9.92 -3.94
CA GLY A 69 -11.35 10.16 -4.77
C GLY A 69 -11.37 11.54 -5.44
N ARG A 70 -11.07 12.60 -4.66
CA ARG A 70 -11.17 14.01 -5.06
C ARG A 70 -9.81 14.63 -5.41
N TRP A 71 -8.79 14.29 -4.64
CA TRP A 71 -7.42 14.79 -4.74
C TRP A 71 -6.44 13.61 -4.80
N PRO A 72 -6.31 12.94 -5.97
CA PRO A 72 -5.58 11.68 -6.11
C PRO A 72 -4.13 11.78 -5.65
N LEU A 73 -3.43 12.88 -5.97
CA LEU A 73 -2.04 13.08 -5.58
C LEU A 73 -1.87 13.31 -4.08
N VAL A 74 -2.78 14.05 -3.44
CA VAL A 74 -2.74 14.30 -1.99
C VAL A 74 -2.95 12.99 -1.24
N GLY A 75 -3.97 12.22 -1.63
CA GLY A 75 -4.22 10.93 -1.01
C GLY A 75 -3.07 9.95 -1.20
N LEU A 76 -2.52 9.87 -2.42
CA LEU A 76 -1.35 9.03 -2.73
C LEU A 76 -0.11 9.43 -1.91
N ALA A 77 0.21 10.72 -1.83
CA ALA A 77 1.34 11.21 -1.06
C ALA A 77 1.14 10.94 0.45
N THR A 78 -0.09 11.09 0.94
CA THR A 78 -0.41 10.83 2.34
C THR A 78 -0.25 9.35 2.67
N THR A 79 -0.79 8.43 1.86
CA THR A 79 -0.69 6.99 2.13
C THR A 79 0.73 6.47 1.98
N ALA A 80 1.44 6.86 0.93
CA ALA A 80 2.82 6.46 0.71
C ALA A 80 3.79 7.06 1.75
N GLY A 81 3.61 8.33 2.08
CA GLY A 81 4.43 9.01 3.09
C GLY A 81 4.20 8.45 4.48
N ALA A 82 2.94 8.16 4.85
CA ALA A 82 2.63 7.53 6.12
C ALA A 82 3.21 6.10 6.17
N TYR A 83 3.14 5.32 5.07
CA TYR A 83 3.74 3.98 5.01
C TYR A 83 5.26 4.03 5.17
N ALA A 84 5.93 4.90 4.40
CA ALA A 84 7.37 5.05 4.48
C ALA A 84 7.80 5.47 5.90
N ALA A 85 7.10 6.42 6.52
CA ALA A 85 7.38 6.82 7.90
C ALA A 85 7.11 5.70 8.91
N PHE A 86 6.11 4.85 8.67
CA PHE A 86 5.78 3.71 9.54
C PHE A 86 6.89 2.66 9.50
N ILE A 87 7.27 2.21 8.30
CA ILE A 87 8.27 1.15 8.14
C ILE A 87 9.68 1.63 8.52
N LEU A 88 10.05 2.87 8.19
CA LEU A 88 11.37 3.42 8.54
C LEU A 88 11.51 3.74 10.03
N ARG A 89 10.41 3.80 10.78
CA ARG A 89 10.42 3.85 12.25
C ARG A 89 10.43 2.49 12.92
N ASP A 90 10.52 1.43 12.10
CA ASP A 90 10.64 0.05 12.53
C ASP A 90 9.41 -0.48 13.28
N TYR A 91 8.23 0.07 13.00
CA TYR A 91 6.99 -0.44 13.57
C TYR A 91 6.63 -1.79 12.97
N GLU A 92 6.02 -2.61 13.81
CA GLU A 92 5.53 -3.93 13.45
C GLU A 92 4.40 -3.87 12.41
N PHE A 93 4.46 -4.78 11.44
CA PHE A 93 3.53 -4.99 10.33
C PHE A 93 2.24 -4.17 10.36
N GLY A 94 2.08 -3.34 9.33
CA GLY A 94 0.86 -2.61 9.05
C GLY A 94 1.09 -1.65 7.90
N MET A 95 0.01 -1.00 7.47
CA MET A 95 -0.01 0.14 6.55
C MET A 95 0.32 -0.14 5.08
N THR A 96 0.40 -1.40 4.64
CA THR A 96 0.65 -1.71 3.23
C THR A 96 -0.59 -1.45 2.37
N LEU A 97 -1.78 -1.83 2.84
CA LEU A 97 -3.03 -1.76 2.07
C LEU A 97 -3.40 -0.33 1.64
N PRO A 98 -3.28 0.72 2.48
CA PRO A 98 -3.60 2.08 2.08
C PRO A 98 -2.74 2.57 0.91
N ALA A 99 -1.44 2.29 0.94
CA ALA A 99 -0.55 2.64 -0.16
C ALA A 99 -0.90 1.85 -1.43
N MET A 100 -1.13 0.54 -1.32
CA MET A 100 -1.51 -0.33 -2.45
C MET A 100 -2.78 0.16 -3.15
N VAL A 101 -3.82 0.43 -2.37
CA VAL A 101 -5.12 0.88 -2.89
C VAL A 101 -5.02 2.26 -3.53
N ALA A 102 -4.29 3.19 -2.91
CA ALA A 102 -4.08 4.52 -3.48
C ALA A 102 -3.35 4.43 -4.84
N VAL A 103 -2.28 3.64 -4.92
CA VAL A 103 -1.54 3.38 -6.16
C VAL A 103 -2.47 2.82 -7.23
N PHE A 104 -3.20 1.74 -6.91
CA PHE A 104 -4.15 1.12 -7.83
C PHE A 104 -5.16 2.12 -8.40
N ILE A 105 -5.83 2.89 -7.52
CA ILE A 105 -6.86 3.85 -7.94
C ILE A 105 -6.26 4.94 -8.84
N VAL A 106 -5.09 5.48 -8.49
CA VAL A 106 -4.45 6.56 -9.25
C VAL A 106 -3.96 6.08 -10.61
N VAL A 107 -3.35 4.89 -10.69
CA VAL A 107 -2.94 4.29 -11.97
C VAL A 107 -4.15 3.99 -12.84
N GLN A 108 -5.19 3.37 -12.26
CA GLN A 108 -6.41 3.04 -13.00
C GLN A 108 -7.00 4.30 -13.65
N ARG A 109 -7.03 5.44 -12.95
CA ARG A 109 -7.51 6.74 -13.47
C ARG A 109 -6.66 7.34 -14.59
N GLY A 110 -5.44 6.88 -14.80
CA GLY A 110 -4.58 7.22 -15.94
C GLY A 110 -3.89 8.58 -15.90
N LYS A 111 -4.45 9.59 -15.20
CA LYS A 111 -3.91 10.96 -15.20
C LYS A 111 -2.54 11.12 -14.52
N HIS A 112 -2.24 10.30 -13.51
CA HIS A 112 -1.05 10.47 -12.67
C HIS A 112 -0.23 9.18 -12.53
N ARG A 113 -0.18 8.37 -13.59
CA ARG A 113 0.47 7.05 -13.59
C ARG A 113 1.92 7.05 -13.11
N LEU A 114 2.73 8.03 -13.55
CA LEU A 114 4.15 8.11 -13.19
C LEU A 114 4.32 8.44 -11.71
N MET A 115 3.43 9.27 -11.15
CA MET A 115 3.44 9.60 -9.72
C MET A 115 3.05 8.39 -8.88
N ALA A 116 2.11 7.57 -9.34
CA ALA A 116 1.74 6.34 -8.65
C ALA A 116 2.84 5.27 -8.72
N LEU A 117 3.52 5.12 -9.86
CA LEU A 117 4.71 4.27 -9.96
C LEU A 117 5.82 4.78 -9.03
N PHE A 118 6.08 6.08 -9.03
CA PHE A 118 7.07 6.68 -8.13
C PHE A 118 6.73 6.42 -6.66
N ALA A 119 5.47 6.63 -6.25
CA ALA A 119 5.02 6.33 -4.89
C ALA A 119 5.18 4.84 -4.54
N ALA A 120 4.86 3.93 -5.45
CA ALA A 120 5.08 2.50 -5.26
C ALA A 120 6.56 2.16 -5.08
N LEU A 121 7.44 2.78 -5.88
CA LEU A 121 8.90 2.61 -5.76
C LEU A 121 9.45 3.21 -4.45
N VAL A 122 8.89 4.33 -3.98
CA VAL A 122 9.23 4.90 -2.67
C VAL A 122 8.85 3.96 -1.54
N CYS A 123 7.64 3.41 -1.55
CA CYS A 123 7.22 2.42 -0.56
C CYS A 123 8.13 1.19 -0.60
N LEU A 124 8.36 0.62 -1.79
CA LEU A 124 9.25 -0.52 -1.96
C LEU A 124 10.67 -0.20 -1.46
N GLY A 125 11.22 0.95 -1.83
CA GLY A 125 12.54 1.40 -1.39
C GLY A 125 12.64 1.53 0.13
N ALA A 126 11.59 2.04 0.79
CA ALA A 126 11.52 2.12 2.25
C ALA A 126 11.52 0.71 2.87
N THR A 127 10.76 -0.24 2.31
CA THR A 127 10.77 -1.63 2.79
C THR A 127 12.11 -2.31 2.57
N LEU A 128 12.75 -2.10 1.41
CA LEU A 128 14.07 -2.67 1.14
C LEU A 128 15.13 -2.11 2.08
N ALA A 129 15.11 -0.80 2.37
CA ALA A 129 15.99 -0.20 3.36
C ALA A 129 15.78 -0.82 4.76
N TRP A 130 14.52 -1.04 5.13
CA TRP A 130 14.17 -1.73 6.38
C TRP A 130 14.70 -3.18 6.42
N ILE A 131 14.58 -3.95 5.32
CA ILE A 131 15.15 -5.31 5.21
C ILE A 131 16.69 -5.26 5.34
N VAL A 132 17.37 -4.32 4.67
CA VAL A 132 18.83 -4.14 4.78
C VAL A 132 19.21 -3.95 6.25
N GLN A 133 18.59 -3.00 6.93
CA GLN A 133 18.89 -2.66 8.32
C GLN A 133 18.71 -3.87 9.26
N ARG A 134 17.74 -4.74 8.98
CA ARG A 134 17.47 -5.92 9.82
C ARG A 134 18.34 -7.12 9.49
N THR A 135 18.80 -7.24 8.25
CA THR A 135 19.63 -8.37 7.81
C THR A 135 21.10 -8.19 8.16
N THR A 136 21.55 -6.98 8.50
CA THR A 136 22.94 -6.74 8.93
C THR A 136 23.31 -7.37 10.26
N THR A 137 22.34 -7.78 11.08
CA THR A 137 22.59 -8.42 12.40
C THR A 137 22.59 -9.95 12.34
N ILE A 138 22.39 -10.54 11.16
CA ILE A 138 22.28 -11.99 10.97
C ILE A 138 23.62 -12.53 10.47
N ASP A 139 24.22 -13.45 11.22
CA ASP A 139 25.48 -14.08 10.84
C ASP A 139 25.30 -15.24 9.85
N GLU A 140 24.12 -15.88 9.84
CA GLU A 140 23.84 -17.02 8.97
C GLU A 140 23.39 -16.57 7.57
N GLY A 141 24.27 -16.73 6.57
CA GLY A 141 24.00 -16.29 5.20
C GLY A 141 22.76 -16.91 4.54
N GLY A 142 22.43 -18.17 4.87
CA GLY A 142 21.22 -18.81 4.37
C GLY A 142 19.93 -18.12 4.85
N VAL A 143 19.93 -17.69 6.10
CA VAL A 143 18.81 -16.96 6.72
C VAL A 143 18.66 -15.57 6.11
N VAL A 144 19.78 -14.88 5.83
CA VAL A 144 19.78 -13.59 5.11
C VAL A 144 19.12 -13.75 3.74
N ILE A 145 19.50 -14.75 2.95
CA ILE A 145 18.91 -14.98 1.62
C ILE A 145 17.42 -15.26 1.72
N LEU A 146 16.99 -16.12 2.65
CA LEU A 146 15.57 -16.43 2.85
C LEU A 146 14.76 -15.19 3.25
N ALA A 147 15.29 -14.35 4.14
CA ALA A 147 14.67 -13.09 4.52
C ALA A 147 14.49 -12.16 3.32
N TRP A 148 15.51 -11.97 2.50
CA TRP A 148 15.45 -11.16 1.29
C TRP A 148 14.43 -11.69 0.28
N VAL A 149 14.41 -13.00 0.04
CA VAL A 149 13.46 -13.63 -0.87
C VAL A 149 12.04 -13.48 -0.35
N ALA A 150 11.78 -13.79 0.92
CA ALA A 150 10.45 -13.73 1.50
C ALA A 150 9.92 -12.28 1.55
N PHE A 151 10.60 -11.38 2.24
CA PHE A 151 10.10 -10.03 2.44
C PHE A 151 10.27 -9.15 1.20
N GLY A 152 11.39 -9.28 0.47
CA GLY A 152 11.62 -8.52 -0.76
C GLY A 152 10.61 -8.87 -1.85
N THR A 153 10.35 -10.16 -2.09
CA THR A 153 9.38 -10.57 -3.11
C THR A 153 7.95 -10.18 -2.73
N VAL A 154 7.54 -10.42 -1.48
CA VAL A 154 6.20 -10.03 -1.01
C VAL A 154 6.00 -8.52 -1.13
N SER A 155 7.01 -7.73 -0.76
CA SER A 155 6.95 -6.26 -0.88
C SER A 155 6.88 -5.80 -2.33
N ALA A 156 7.67 -6.41 -3.22
CA ALA A 156 7.61 -6.11 -4.65
C ALA A 156 6.23 -6.43 -5.23
N VAL A 157 5.63 -7.56 -4.86
CA VAL A 157 4.26 -7.91 -5.26
C VAL A 157 3.28 -6.88 -4.71
N PHE A 158 3.34 -6.53 -3.43
CA PHE A 158 2.43 -5.58 -2.81
C PHE A 158 2.48 -4.21 -3.49
N PHE A 159 3.65 -3.67 -3.85
CA PHE A 159 3.72 -2.32 -4.43
C PHE A 159 3.64 -2.28 -5.96
N LEU A 160 4.13 -3.30 -6.67
CA LEU A 160 4.16 -3.30 -8.14
C LEU A 160 2.90 -3.93 -8.76
N LEU A 161 2.29 -4.93 -8.11
CA LEU A 161 1.06 -5.54 -8.63
C LEU A 161 -0.10 -4.54 -8.76
N PRO A 162 -0.37 -3.62 -7.80
CA PRO A 162 -1.36 -2.57 -7.95
C PRO A 162 -1.14 -1.68 -9.17
N VAL A 163 0.12 -1.40 -9.51
CA VAL A 163 0.48 -0.64 -10.72
C VAL A 163 0.10 -1.44 -11.97
N LEU A 164 0.52 -2.70 -12.04
CA LEU A 164 0.25 -3.57 -13.18
C LEU A 164 -1.25 -3.79 -13.39
N LEU A 165 -2.00 -4.12 -12.33
CA LEU A 165 -3.45 -4.30 -12.39
C LEU A 165 -4.18 -3.00 -12.75
N GLY A 166 -3.74 -1.87 -12.20
CA GLY A 166 -4.28 -0.56 -12.54
C GLY A 166 -4.11 -0.23 -14.02
N GLU A 167 -2.92 -0.47 -14.59
CA GLU A 167 -2.64 -0.28 -16.01
C GLU A 167 -3.45 -1.24 -16.88
N LEU A 168 -3.54 -2.52 -16.53
CA LEU A 168 -4.31 -3.51 -17.27
C LEU A 168 -5.81 -3.14 -17.35
N LEU A 169 -6.40 -2.71 -16.23
CA LEU A 169 -7.79 -2.25 -16.22
C LEU A 169 -7.98 -0.91 -16.96
N ARG A 170 -6.98 -0.03 -16.95
CA ARG A 170 -7.00 1.20 -17.74
C ARG A 170 -7.00 0.88 -19.24
N LEU A 171 -6.05 0.07 -19.69
CA LEU A 171 -5.91 -0.32 -21.09
C LEU A 171 -7.16 -1.05 -21.60
N ARG A 172 -7.72 -1.97 -20.80
CA ARG A 172 -8.99 -2.63 -21.14
C ARG A 172 -10.14 -1.64 -21.36
N ARG A 173 -10.20 -0.55 -20.59
CA ARG A 173 -11.23 0.49 -20.78
C ARG A 173 -11.01 1.30 -22.05
N VAL A 174 -9.77 1.65 -22.37
CA VAL A 174 -9.43 2.39 -23.60
C VAL A 174 -9.75 1.56 -24.84
N VAL A 175 -9.29 0.30 -24.90
CA VAL A 175 -9.56 -0.60 -26.04
C VAL A 175 -11.06 -0.80 -26.26
N LYS A 176 -11.83 -0.96 -25.17
CA LYS A 176 -13.28 -1.11 -25.24
C LYS A 176 -13.97 0.17 -25.76
N GLN A 177 -13.45 1.36 -25.46
CA GLN A 177 -14.00 2.61 -25.98
C GLN A 177 -13.71 2.77 -27.47
N ASP A 178 -12.51 2.41 -27.90
CA ASP A 178 -12.08 2.51 -29.30
C ASP A 178 -12.87 1.52 -30.19
N SER A 179 -13.15 0.30 -29.72
CA SER A 179 -13.95 -0.68 -30.47
C SER A 179 -15.37 -0.18 -30.75
N PHE A 180 -16.02 0.48 -29.78
CA PHE A 180 -17.34 1.07 -29.98
C PHE A 180 -17.34 2.27 -30.93
N ALA A 181 -16.23 3.02 -31.00
CA ALA A 181 -16.11 4.15 -31.91
C ALA A 181 -15.92 3.74 -33.37
N LEU A 182 -15.48 2.52 -33.65
CA LEU A 182 -15.34 1.96 -35.00
C LEU A 182 -16.61 1.28 -35.51
N GLU A 183 -17.53 0.92 -34.62
CA GLU A 183 -18.82 0.29 -34.93
C GLU A 183 -19.97 1.30 -35.09
N ALA A 184 -19.73 2.58 -34.78
CA ALA A 184 -20.70 3.68 -34.86
C ALA A 184 -20.45 4.58 -36.08
#